data_AF-A0A3M8B2Y9-F1
#
_entry.id   AF-A0A3M8B2Y9-F1
#
_cell.length_a   1.000
_cell.length_b   1.000
_cell.length_c   1.000
_cell.angle_alpha   90.00
_cell.angle_beta   90.00
_cell.angle_gamma   90.00
#
_symmetry.space_group_name_H-M   'P 1'
#
loop_
_entity.id
_entity.type
_entity.pdbx_description
1 polymer ?
#
loop_
_entity_poly.entity_id
_entity_poly.type
_entity_poly.pdbx_seq_one_letter_code
_entity_poly.pdbx_strand_id
1 'polypeptide(L)'
;MENGYKIDVRIELFFIYQKGTWNWRNKNMYVKGVLEKLYTRLKTEDVKELISKYSPTWDAGKKIKKKDLMQEFLLLEQFIRPEEIKDFVEMAVMKKVIGLPAYTHKLENTDFLYGKDLTTLKTEYEKLDHPFTGRNTVTVKVTNFETSTFSLKFRIKEFEGSWKTGIKDLDSLTAIDTANVVINLSTKVVSINAGSDAIHDMVLNYLKYVCRWPLSTYRISKSNSYTHSENASYKTTILLDLVYNRLKDQGIDARFEEIKFKVGSEKDDVKDVTMNGNQLLTSYLACEYITLGKDIIQFKLKASFNGNSFAVQFSLKGKDLDYLKIVIVDTTNEQLKNRVMEIIQEEYIKMCEQGIGDLLRIKKLLNSIYERFAKKDQVYTEVIENSVIITIESVAKLLNKLDNEDQEIKEVLQSIVSANETILHSTGYKAEIKSLSDIKKF
;
A
#
# COMPACT_ATOMS: atom_id res chain seq x y z
N MET A 1 35.72 32.61 -56.11
CA MET A 1 35.54 31.28 -55.49
C MET A 1 34.78 31.49 -54.20
N GLU A 2 33.45 31.56 -54.30
CA GLU A 2 32.53 31.68 -53.17
C GLU A 2 31.54 30.52 -53.30
N ASN A 3 31.73 29.46 -52.51
CA ASN A 3 30.79 28.36 -52.43
C ASN A 3 29.88 28.58 -51.22
N GLY A 4 28.77 29.27 -51.45
CA GLY A 4 27.65 29.36 -50.52
C GLY A 4 26.80 28.09 -50.60
N TYR A 5 26.86 27.25 -49.57
CA TYR A 5 25.87 26.20 -49.33
C TYR A 5 24.74 26.75 -48.47
N LYS A 6 23.64 27.15 -49.12
CA LYS A 6 22.32 27.28 -48.48
C LYS A 6 21.79 25.86 -48.24
N ILE A 7 21.72 25.46 -46.97
CA ILE A 7 20.94 24.28 -46.57
C ILE A 7 19.53 24.77 -46.27
N ASP A 8 18.64 24.54 -47.22
CA ASP A 8 17.20 24.80 -47.12
C ASP A 8 16.55 23.59 -46.42
N VAL A 9 16.39 23.66 -45.09
CA VAL A 9 15.70 22.62 -44.32
C VAL A 9 14.20 22.91 -44.35
N ARG A 10 13.51 22.38 -45.36
CA ARG A 10 12.05 22.19 -45.31
C ARG A 10 11.73 21.11 -44.28
N ILE A 11 11.30 21.53 -43.09
CA ILE A 11 10.62 20.66 -42.13
C ILE A 11 9.17 20.53 -42.61
N GLU A 12 8.86 19.46 -43.35
CA GLU A 12 7.47 19.06 -43.63
C GLU A 12 6.86 18.47 -42.35
N LEU A 13 5.99 19.25 -41.70
CA LEU A 13 5.05 18.79 -40.67
C LEU A 13 3.98 17.91 -41.33
N PHE A 14 4.19 16.60 -41.33
CA PHE A 14 3.13 15.64 -41.67
C PHE A 14 2.15 15.49 -40.50
N PHE A 15 1.04 16.22 -40.56
CA PHE A 15 -0.18 15.88 -39.82
C PHE A 15 -0.96 14.83 -40.63
N ILE A 16 -0.87 13.56 -40.23
CA ILE A 16 -1.77 12.51 -40.72
C ILE A 16 -2.88 12.33 -39.69
N TYR A 17 -4.02 12.98 -39.93
CA TYR A 17 -5.29 12.67 -39.28
C TYR A 17 -5.98 11.58 -40.10
N GLN A 18 -5.67 10.30 -39.85
CA GLN A 18 -6.45 9.20 -40.43
C GLN A 18 -7.69 8.94 -39.57
N LYS A 19 -8.85 9.35 -40.08
CA LYS A 19 -10.15 8.82 -39.65
C LYS A 19 -10.23 7.35 -40.09
N GLY A 20 -10.01 6.43 -39.15
CA GLY A 20 -10.19 5.00 -39.39
C GLY A 20 -11.67 4.64 -39.52
N THR A 21 -12.08 4.17 -40.69
CA THR A 21 -13.37 3.50 -40.92
C THR A 21 -13.28 2.03 -40.50
N TRP A 22 -14.19 1.61 -39.61
CA TRP A 22 -14.24 0.27 -39.01
C TRP A 22 -14.78 -0.80 -39.97
N ASN A 23 -14.23 -2.03 -39.88
CA ASN A 23 -14.62 -3.19 -40.69
C ASN A 23 -15.63 -4.08 -39.92
N TRP A 24 -16.82 -4.32 -40.48
CA TRP A 24 -18.04 -4.70 -39.73
C TRP A 24 -18.15 -6.19 -39.35
N ARG A 25 -17.34 -7.09 -39.92
CA ARG A 25 -17.50 -8.56 -39.71
C ARG A 25 -16.85 -9.11 -38.43
N ASN A 26 -15.94 -8.39 -37.78
CA ASN A 26 -15.28 -8.81 -36.52
C ASN A 26 -15.93 -8.26 -35.24
N LYS A 27 -17.02 -7.49 -35.38
CA LYS A 27 -17.63 -6.71 -34.29
C LYS A 27 -18.27 -7.57 -33.19
N ASN A 28 -18.99 -8.64 -33.57
CA ASN A 28 -19.74 -9.47 -32.63
C ASN A 28 -18.81 -10.29 -31.70
N MET A 29 -17.79 -10.92 -32.28
CA MET A 29 -16.81 -11.69 -31.50
C MET A 29 -15.99 -10.80 -30.54
N TYR A 30 -15.73 -9.55 -30.92
CA TYR A 30 -15.04 -8.55 -30.11
C TYR A 30 -15.89 -8.03 -28.94
N VAL A 31 -17.15 -7.64 -29.19
CA VAL A 31 -18.05 -7.12 -28.14
C VAL A 31 -18.35 -8.19 -27.09
N LYS A 32 -18.56 -9.45 -27.51
CA LYS A 32 -18.73 -10.57 -26.58
C LYS A 32 -17.53 -10.73 -25.63
N GLY A 33 -16.31 -10.71 -26.16
CA GLY A 33 -15.08 -10.80 -25.33
C GLY A 33 -14.91 -9.62 -24.37
N VAL A 34 -15.31 -8.40 -24.78
CA VAL A 34 -15.35 -7.21 -23.92
C VAL A 34 -16.36 -7.37 -22.80
N LEU A 35 -17.57 -7.88 -23.10
CA LEU A 35 -18.61 -8.14 -22.10
C LEU A 35 -18.22 -9.25 -21.13
N GLU A 36 -17.58 -10.33 -21.60
CA GLU A 36 -17.05 -11.39 -20.73
C GLU A 36 -16.02 -10.82 -19.74
N LYS A 37 -15.05 -10.03 -20.23
CA LYS A 37 -14.09 -9.34 -19.36
C LYS A 37 -14.77 -8.38 -18.39
N LEU A 38 -15.70 -7.55 -18.86
CA LEU A 38 -16.43 -6.60 -18.03
C LEU A 38 -17.24 -7.30 -16.92
N TYR A 39 -17.95 -8.38 -17.27
CA TYR A 39 -18.77 -9.15 -16.36
C TYR A 39 -17.97 -9.69 -15.17
N THR A 40 -16.76 -10.21 -15.39
CA THR A 40 -15.92 -10.72 -14.29
C THR A 40 -15.65 -9.65 -13.22
N ARG A 41 -15.66 -8.37 -13.61
CA ARG A 41 -15.24 -7.26 -12.77
C ARG A 41 -16.35 -6.54 -12.03
N LEU A 42 -17.53 -6.46 -12.63
CA LEU A 42 -18.68 -5.76 -12.06
C LEU A 42 -19.22 -6.47 -10.82
N LYS A 43 -19.83 -5.74 -9.88
CA LYS A 43 -20.60 -6.38 -8.81
C LYS A 43 -21.95 -6.85 -9.35
N THR A 44 -22.65 -7.71 -8.61
CA THR A 44 -23.96 -8.23 -9.01
C THR A 44 -24.93 -7.10 -9.34
N GLU A 45 -24.91 -6.04 -8.55
CA GLU A 45 -25.79 -4.88 -8.63
C GLU A 45 -25.52 -4.08 -9.91
N ASP A 46 -24.25 -3.82 -10.23
CA ASP A 46 -23.86 -3.12 -11.47
C ASP A 46 -24.22 -3.94 -12.72
N VAL A 47 -24.10 -5.27 -12.64
CA VAL A 47 -24.54 -6.19 -13.73
C VAL A 47 -26.05 -6.05 -13.94
N LYS A 48 -26.85 -6.05 -12.87
CA LYS A 48 -28.30 -5.90 -12.94
C LYS A 48 -28.70 -4.54 -13.51
N GLU A 49 -28.02 -3.47 -13.10
CA GLU A 49 -28.28 -2.11 -13.61
C GLU A 49 -28.04 -2.04 -15.12
N LEU A 50 -26.91 -2.59 -15.60
CA LEU A 50 -26.62 -2.63 -17.04
C LEU A 50 -27.63 -3.50 -17.80
N ILE A 51 -28.01 -4.67 -17.29
CA ILE A 51 -29.03 -5.51 -17.94
C ILE A 51 -30.36 -4.75 -18.03
N SER A 52 -30.82 -4.17 -16.92
CA SER A 52 -32.08 -3.40 -16.87
C SER A 52 -32.07 -2.21 -17.84
N LYS A 53 -30.93 -1.54 -17.99
CA LYS A 53 -30.78 -0.38 -18.87
C LYS A 53 -30.98 -0.74 -20.35
N TYR A 54 -30.48 -1.90 -20.78
CA TYR A 54 -30.50 -2.31 -22.19
C TYR A 54 -31.58 -3.34 -22.51
N SER A 55 -32.16 -3.99 -21.50
CA SER A 55 -33.28 -4.92 -21.60
C SER A 55 -34.39 -4.50 -20.63
N PRO A 56 -35.27 -3.55 -21.01
CA PRO A 56 -36.30 -3.00 -20.12
C PRO A 56 -37.35 -4.02 -19.67
N THR A 57 -37.48 -5.14 -20.38
CA THR A 57 -38.37 -6.26 -20.04
C THR A 57 -37.74 -7.23 -19.04
N TRP A 58 -36.49 -7.01 -18.65
CA TRP A 58 -35.80 -7.83 -17.67
C TRP A 58 -36.33 -7.54 -16.27
N ASP A 59 -36.96 -8.54 -15.65
CA ASP A 59 -37.44 -8.45 -14.27
C ASP A 59 -36.44 -9.13 -13.32
N ALA A 60 -35.85 -8.32 -12.45
CA ALA A 60 -34.92 -8.80 -11.43
C ALA A 60 -35.68 -9.57 -10.35
N GLY A 61 -35.82 -10.89 -10.52
CA GLY A 61 -36.22 -11.76 -9.42
C GLY A 61 -35.41 -11.44 -8.14
N LYS A 62 -36.06 -11.36 -6.98
CA LYS A 62 -35.51 -10.69 -5.77
C LYS A 62 -34.19 -11.25 -5.21
N LYS A 63 -33.62 -12.34 -5.71
CA LYS A 63 -32.33 -12.91 -5.24
C LYS A 63 -31.56 -13.69 -6.33
N ILE A 64 -31.32 -13.11 -7.49
CA ILE A 64 -30.46 -13.74 -8.52
C ILE A 64 -28.97 -13.58 -8.14
N LYS A 65 -28.20 -14.68 -8.15
CA LYS A 65 -26.74 -14.66 -7.92
C LYS A 65 -26.04 -14.19 -9.19
N LYS A 66 -24.89 -13.50 -9.04
CA LYS A 66 -24.12 -12.98 -10.18
C LYS A 66 -23.99 -14.00 -11.30
N LYS A 67 -23.46 -15.19 -11.00
CA LYS A 67 -23.21 -16.28 -11.98
C LYS A 67 -24.38 -16.60 -12.91
N ASP A 68 -25.62 -16.44 -12.44
CA ASP A 68 -26.83 -16.79 -13.19
C ASP A 68 -27.20 -15.69 -14.21
N LEU A 69 -26.63 -14.48 -14.05
CA LEU A 69 -26.82 -13.33 -14.94
C LEU A 69 -25.90 -13.35 -16.17
N MET A 70 -24.96 -14.31 -16.27
CA MET A 70 -23.94 -14.31 -17.33
C MET A 70 -24.56 -14.33 -18.72
N GLN A 71 -25.51 -15.23 -18.97
CA GLN A 71 -26.12 -15.36 -20.30
C GLN A 71 -26.89 -14.09 -20.68
N GLU A 72 -27.68 -13.54 -19.76
CA GLU A 72 -28.43 -12.30 -19.97
C GLU A 72 -27.50 -11.10 -20.18
N PHE A 73 -26.38 -11.04 -19.46
CA PHE A 73 -25.37 -10.00 -19.63
C PHE A 73 -24.67 -10.08 -20.99
N LEU A 74 -24.39 -11.29 -21.50
CA LEU A 74 -23.79 -11.45 -22.82
C LEU A 74 -24.77 -11.13 -23.96
N LEU A 75 -26.09 -11.28 -23.74
CA LEU A 75 -27.11 -10.86 -24.69
C LEU A 75 -27.14 -9.35 -24.91
N LEU A 76 -26.52 -8.56 -24.02
CA LEU A 76 -26.35 -7.11 -24.21
C LEU A 76 -25.62 -6.76 -25.51
N GLU A 77 -24.79 -7.67 -26.04
CA GLU A 77 -24.14 -7.51 -27.34
C GLU A 77 -25.13 -7.11 -28.45
N GLN A 78 -26.37 -7.62 -28.40
CA GLN A 78 -27.41 -7.37 -29.40
C GLN A 78 -28.02 -5.96 -29.29
N PHE A 79 -27.86 -5.31 -28.14
CA PHE A 79 -28.48 -4.03 -27.80
C PHE A 79 -27.49 -2.87 -27.77
N ILE A 80 -26.19 -3.13 -27.67
CA ILE A 80 -25.13 -2.11 -27.59
C ILE A 80 -24.93 -1.44 -28.95
N ARG A 81 -25.07 -0.12 -28.99
CA ARG A 81 -24.85 0.66 -30.22
C ARG A 81 -23.37 0.79 -30.53
N PRO A 82 -22.96 0.91 -31.81
CA PRO A 82 -21.56 1.09 -32.19
C PRO A 82 -20.84 2.21 -31.42
N GLU A 83 -21.52 3.33 -31.19
CA GLU A 83 -21.02 4.48 -30.45
C GLU A 83 -20.77 4.21 -28.95
N GLU A 84 -21.47 3.25 -28.36
CA GLU A 84 -21.34 2.89 -26.93
C GLU A 84 -20.22 1.89 -26.67
N ILE A 85 -19.73 1.18 -27.69
CA ILE A 85 -18.69 0.13 -27.56
C ILE A 85 -17.44 0.67 -26.86
N LYS A 86 -17.08 1.93 -27.15
CA LYS A 86 -15.96 2.60 -26.48
C LYS A 86 -16.11 2.56 -24.96
N ASP A 87 -17.28 2.91 -24.45
CA ASP A 87 -17.50 2.97 -23.00
C ASP A 87 -17.38 1.57 -22.38
N PHE A 88 -17.90 0.53 -23.04
CA PHE A 88 -17.76 -0.85 -22.59
C PHE A 88 -16.30 -1.33 -22.59
N VAL A 89 -15.52 -1.04 -23.63
CA VAL A 89 -14.09 -1.36 -23.69
C VAL A 89 -13.34 -0.65 -22.57
N GLU A 90 -13.58 0.66 -22.42
CA GLU A 90 -12.96 1.47 -21.39
C GLU A 90 -13.30 0.97 -19.97
N MET A 91 -14.54 0.53 -19.72
CA MET A 91 -14.94 -0.11 -18.46
C MET A 91 -14.25 -1.46 -18.25
N ALA A 92 -14.11 -2.26 -19.31
CA ALA A 92 -13.49 -3.58 -19.26
C ALA A 92 -12.00 -3.53 -18.92
N VAL A 93 -11.30 -2.42 -19.23
CA VAL A 93 -9.86 -2.24 -18.96
C VAL A 93 -9.53 -1.25 -17.84
N MET A 94 -10.53 -0.61 -17.22
CA MET A 94 -10.36 0.26 -16.05
C MET A 94 -9.50 -0.42 -14.97
N LYS A 95 -8.75 0.25 -14.12
CA LYS A 95 -8.07 -0.39 -12.99
C LYS A 95 -8.81 -0.01 -11.72
N LYS A 96 -9.08 -1.02 -10.89
CA LYS A 96 -9.75 -0.79 -9.60
C LYS A 96 -8.71 -0.23 -8.62
N VAL A 97 -9.00 0.95 -8.08
CA VAL A 97 -8.22 1.53 -6.99
C VAL A 97 -8.65 0.86 -5.68
N ILE A 98 -7.68 0.42 -4.88
CA ILE A 98 -7.93 -0.16 -3.55
C ILE A 98 -7.66 0.91 -2.50
N GLY A 99 -8.65 1.14 -1.63
CA GLY A 99 -8.58 2.15 -0.57
C GLY A 99 -8.53 3.59 -1.09
N LEU A 100 -8.06 4.50 -0.24
CA LEU A 100 -7.72 5.87 -0.61
C LEU A 100 -6.18 6.04 -0.56
N PRO A 101 -5.46 5.72 -1.66
CA PRO A 101 -4.01 5.84 -1.71
C PRO A 101 -3.59 7.27 -2.01
N ALA A 102 -2.91 7.92 -1.07
CA ALA A 102 -2.48 9.31 -1.17
C ALA A 102 -0.95 9.45 -1.11
N TYR A 103 -0.44 10.41 -1.89
CA TYR A 103 0.93 10.90 -1.86
C TYR A 103 0.91 12.41 -1.64
N THR A 104 1.79 12.90 -0.78
CA THR A 104 1.78 14.30 -0.33
C THR A 104 2.96 15.07 -0.90
N HIS A 105 2.67 16.19 -1.55
CA HIS A 105 3.64 17.11 -2.15
C HIS A 105 3.41 18.53 -1.66
N LYS A 106 4.44 19.35 -1.76
CA LYS A 106 4.44 20.77 -1.47
C LYS A 106 4.41 21.57 -2.77
N LEU A 107 3.65 22.64 -2.75
CA LEU A 107 3.65 23.67 -3.78
C LEU A 107 4.50 24.85 -3.30
N GLU A 108 5.51 25.26 -4.06
CA GLU A 108 6.41 26.34 -3.61
C GLU A 108 5.70 27.71 -3.62
N ASN A 109 4.85 27.96 -4.63
CA ASN A 109 4.03 29.16 -4.74
C ASN A 109 2.69 28.87 -5.43
N THR A 110 1.71 29.74 -5.23
CA THR A 110 0.36 29.66 -5.81
C THR A 110 0.12 30.76 -6.85
N ASP A 111 1.19 31.42 -7.31
CA ASP A 111 1.09 32.64 -8.13
C ASP A 111 0.39 32.36 -9.46
N PHE A 112 0.55 31.14 -9.98
CA PHE A 112 -0.12 30.68 -11.19
C PHE A 112 -1.64 30.52 -11.04
N LEU A 113 -2.21 30.64 -9.84
CA LEU A 113 -3.66 30.64 -9.59
C LEU A 113 -4.21 32.04 -9.28
N TYR A 114 -3.33 33.03 -9.07
CA TYR A 114 -3.75 34.36 -8.65
C TYR A 114 -4.61 35.05 -9.71
N GLY A 115 -5.76 35.58 -9.30
CA GLY A 115 -6.68 36.31 -10.18
C GLY A 115 -7.42 35.44 -11.22
N LYS A 116 -7.27 34.11 -11.19
CA LYS A 116 -7.96 33.21 -12.12
C LYS A 116 -9.30 32.76 -11.55
N ASP A 117 -10.34 32.78 -12.37
CA ASP A 117 -11.62 32.17 -12.07
C ASP A 117 -11.67 30.71 -12.53
N LEU A 118 -12.73 29.98 -12.15
CA LEU A 118 -12.91 28.58 -12.54
C LEU A 118 -12.91 28.40 -14.07
N THR A 119 -13.47 29.35 -14.82
CA THR A 119 -13.54 29.29 -16.29
C THR A 119 -12.14 29.35 -16.91
N THR A 120 -11.30 30.28 -16.46
CA THR A 120 -9.91 30.42 -16.90
C THR A 120 -9.10 29.17 -16.57
N LEU A 121 -9.26 28.65 -15.35
CA LEU A 121 -8.58 27.43 -14.91
C LEU A 121 -9.00 26.21 -15.75
N LYS A 122 -10.28 26.12 -16.13
CA LYS A 122 -10.76 25.06 -17.03
C LYS A 122 -10.09 25.15 -18.40
N THR A 123 -10.05 26.33 -19.01
CA THR A 123 -9.40 26.53 -20.32
C THR A 123 -7.91 26.18 -20.29
N GLU A 124 -7.22 26.50 -19.19
CA GLU A 124 -5.78 26.24 -19.06
C GLU A 124 -5.46 24.76 -18.81
N TYR A 125 -6.15 24.14 -17.84
CA TYR A 125 -5.78 22.83 -17.31
C TYR A 125 -6.61 21.67 -17.85
N GLU A 126 -7.84 21.88 -18.35
CA GLU A 126 -8.59 20.79 -18.95
C GLU A 126 -7.95 20.38 -20.28
N LYS A 127 -7.65 19.09 -20.38
CA LYS A 127 -7.08 18.48 -21.58
C LYS A 127 -7.82 17.19 -21.84
N LEU A 128 -8.14 16.93 -23.10
CA LEU A 128 -8.81 15.70 -23.52
C LEU A 128 -7.81 14.83 -24.28
N ASP A 129 -7.63 13.58 -23.82
CA ASP A 129 -6.78 12.55 -24.41
C ASP A 129 -5.39 13.07 -24.87
N HIS A 130 -4.77 13.93 -24.05
CA HIS A 130 -3.49 14.57 -24.34
C HIS A 130 -2.36 13.54 -24.37
N PRO A 131 -1.57 13.44 -25.45
CA PRO A 131 -0.39 12.58 -25.50
C PRO A 131 0.63 13.00 -24.44
N PHE A 132 1.11 12.07 -23.60
CA PHE A 132 2.10 12.44 -22.57
C PHE A 132 3.37 11.62 -22.64
N THR A 133 3.25 10.29 -22.56
CA THR A 133 4.38 9.37 -22.74
C THR A 133 4.21 8.64 -24.05
N GLY A 134 5.26 7.91 -24.50
CA GLY A 134 5.22 6.99 -25.63
C GLY A 134 3.97 6.10 -25.75
N ARG A 135 3.26 5.79 -24.67
CA ARG A 135 2.13 4.83 -24.66
C ARG A 135 0.88 5.34 -23.96
N ASN A 136 0.89 6.53 -23.37
CA ASN A 136 -0.21 7.00 -22.53
C ASN A 136 -0.85 8.29 -23.06
N THR A 137 -2.17 8.38 -22.88
CA THR A 137 -2.92 9.64 -22.97
C THR A 137 -3.46 10.04 -21.60
N VAL A 138 -3.51 11.34 -21.36
CA VAL A 138 -4.01 11.91 -20.11
C VAL A 138 -5.17 12.83 -20.43
N THR A 139 -6.32 12.56 -19.82
CA THR A 139 -7.43 13.50 -19.76
C THR A 139 -7.46 14.13 -18.37
N VAL A 140 -7.53 15.46 -18.30
CA VAL A 140 -7.61 16.24 -17.07
C VAL A 140 -8.92 17.01 -17.06
N LYS A 141 -9.65 16.94 -15.96
CA LYS A 141 -10.86 17.72 -15.71
C LYS A 141 -10.72 18.51 -14.42
N VAL A 142 -11.13 19.77 -14.44
CA VAL A 142 -11.22 20.58 -13.22
C VAL A 142 -12.54 20.23 -12.54
N THR A 143 -12.47 19.66 -11.33
CA THR A 143 -13.67 19.21 -10.61
C THR A 143 -14.14 20.21 -9.57
N ASN A 144 -13.23 20.98 -8.97
CA ASN A 144 -13.57 22.01 -8.01
C ASN A 144 -12.55 23.16 -8.01
N PHE A 145 -13.02 24.39 -7.80
CA PHE A 145 -12.19 25.54 -7.43
C PHE A 145 -12.98 26.41 -6.45
N GLU A 146 -12.66 26.23 -5.18
CA GLU A 146 -13.16 27.02 -4.06
C GLU A 146 -12.02 27.84 -3.47
N THR A 147 -12.36 28.80 -2.60
CA THR A 147 -11.42 29.74 -1.98
C THR A 147 -10.21 29.07 -1.33
N SER A 148 -10.38 27.87 -0.78
CA SER A 148 -9.32 27.10 -0.09
C SER A 148 -8.80 25.89 -0.86
N THR A 149 -9.50 25.46 -1.91
CA THR A 149 -9.34 24.10 -2.45
C THR A 149 -9.48 24.07 -3.96
N PHE A 150 -8.50 23.45 -4.63
CA PHE A 150 -8.51 23.23 -6.07
C PHE A 150 -8.34 21.75 -6.38
N SER A 151 -9.22 21.19 -7.21
CA SER A 151 -9.25 19.75 -7.47
C SER A 151 -9.24 19.44 -8.96
N LEU A 152 -8.38 18.51 -9.35
CA LEU A 152 -8.28 17.96 -10.70
C LEU A 152 -8.55 16.46 -10.68
N LYS A 153 -9.29 15.98 -11.68
CA LYS A 153 -9.47 14.55 -11.95
C LYS A 153 -8.71 14.16 -13.21
N PHE A 154 -7.83 13.19 -13.05
CA PHE A 154 -7.03 12.59 -14.10
C PHE A 154 -7.66 11.27 -14.53
N ARG A 155 -7.72 11.06 -15.83
CA ARG A 155 -8.00 9.78 -16.46
C ARG A 155 -6.86 9.46 -17.41
N ILE A 156 -6.16 8.37 -17.15
CA ILE A 156 -4.97 7.97 -17.88
C ILE A 156 -5.31 6.71 -18.66
N LYS A 157 -5.10 6.72 -19.97
CA LYS A 157 -5.27 5.54 -20.82
C LYS A 157 -3.89 5.04 -21.23
N GLU A 158 -3.69 3.74 -21.13
CA GLU A 158 -2.48 3.04 -21.59
C GLU A 158 -2.80 2.21 -22.83
N PHE A 159 -1.94 2.31 -23.83
CA PHE A 159 -2.05 1.59 -25.08
C PHE A 159 -0.88 0.64 -25.28
N GLU A 160 -1.12 -0.44 -26.02
CA GLU A 160 -0.10 -1.36 -26.48
C GLU A 160 0.76 -0.70 -27.57
N GLY A 161 2.09 -0.79 -27.43
CA GLY A 161 3.03 -0.16 -28.37
C GLY A 161 3.22 1.35 -28.19
N SER A 162 4.12 1.95 -28.98
CA SER A 162 4.46 3.37 -28.88
C SER A 162 3.71 4.23 -29.91
N TRP A 163 3.54 5.54 -29.65
CA TRP A 163 2.90 6.50 -30.59
C TRP A 163 3.48 6.43 -32.01
N LYS A 164 4.74 6.01 -32.16
CA LYS A 164 5.44 5.98 -33.45
C LYS A 164 5.02 4.83 -34.38
N THR A 165 4.43 3.75 -33.86
CA THR A 165 4.14 2.54 -34.65
C THR A 165 2.68 2.41 -35.09
N GLY A 166 1.82 3.39 -34.76
CA GLY A 166 0.56 3.65 -35.46
C GLY A 166 -0.46 2.51 -35.51
N ILE A 167 -1.32 2.43 -34.51
CA ILE A 167 -2.80 2.46 -34.60
C ILE A 167 -3.29 2.66 -33.16
N LYS A 168 -4.17 3.64 -32.95
CA LYS A 168 -4.82 3.93 -31.66
C LYS A 168 -6.29 3.66 -31.80
N ASP A 169 -6.61 2.39 -31.90
CA ASP A 169 -7.96 1.91 -31.77
C ASP A 169 -8.21 1.45 -30.33
N LEU A 170 -9.47 1.14 -30.05
CA LEU A 170 -9.88 0.55 -28.78
C LEU A 170 -9.22 -0.81 -28.53
N ASP A 171 -8.74 -1.47 -29.59
CA ASP A 171 -8.16 -2.81 -29.56
C ASP A 171 -6.77 -2.80 -28.91
N SER A 172 -6.02 -1.71 -29.10
CA SER A 172 -4.74 -1.47 -28.43
C SER A 172 -4.86 -0.95 -26.99
N LEU A 173 -6.06 -0.65 -26.47
CA LEU A 173 -6.23 -0.10 -25.13
C LEU A 173 -6.05 -1.19 -24.06
N THR A 174 -5.04 -1.05 -23.20
CA THR A 174 -4.67 -2.09 -22.21
C THR A 174 -5.11 -1.76 -20.79
N ALA A 175 -5.15 -0.47 -20.43
CA ALA A 175 -5.56 -0.03 -19.10
C ALA A 175 -6.17 1.36 -19.11
N ILE A 176 -7.08 1.60 -18.15
CA ILE A 176 -7.48 2.95 -17.77
C ILE A 176 -7.32 3.12 -16.27
N ASP A 177 -6.54 4.10 -15.87
CA ASP A 177 -6.38 4.49 -14.49
C ASP A 177 -7.06 5.84 -14.24
N THR A 178 -7.46 6.04 -12.99
CA THR A 178 -7.97 7.33 -12.52
C THR A 178 -7.15 7.78 -11.33
N ALA A 179 -6.93 9.09 -11.26
CA ALA A 179 -6.29 9.72 -10.12
C ALA A 179 -7.00 11.04 -9.83
N ASN A 180 -7.03 11.44 -8.57
CA ASN A 180 -7.54 12.74 -8.15
C ASN A 180 -6.41 13.53 -7.52
N VAL A 181 -6.27 14.80 -7.88
CA VAL A 181 -5.31 15.72 -7.29
C VAL A 181 -6.10 16.76 -6.55
N VAL A 182 -5.82 16.94 -5.27
CA VAL A 182 -6.46 17.95 -4.41
C VAL A 182 -5.36 18.87 -3.90
N ILE A 183 -5.57 20.16 -4.03
CA ILE A 183 -4.68 21.19 -3.54
C ILE A 183 -5.39 21.95 -2.44
N ASN A 184 -4.76 22.03 -1.27
CA ASN A 184 -5.11 23.01 -0.27
C ASN A 184 -4.28 24.27 -0.53
N LEU A 185 -4.95 25.34 -0.95
CA LEU A 185 -4.31 26.59 -1.34
C LEU A 185 -3.72 27.34 -0.15
N SER A 186 -4.34 27.19 1.03
CA SER A 186 -3.90 27.87 2.26
C SER A 186 -2.61 27.28 2.82
N THR A 187 -2.48 25.95 2.77
CA THR A 187 -1.29 25.24 3.28
C THR A 187 -0.28 24.91 2.19
N LYS A 188 -0.60 25.18 0.92
CA LYS A 188 0.21 24.84 -0.26
C LYS A 188 0.54 23.34 -0.35
N VAL A 189 -0.39 22.49 0.10
CA VAL A 189 -0.24 21.03 0.09
C VAL A 189 -0.99 20.46 -1.10
N VAL A 190 -0.35 19.54 -1.82
CA VAL A 190 -0.92 18.79 -2.94
C VAL A 190 -0.99 17.31 -2.59
N SER A 191 -2.21 16.77 -2.54
CA SER A 191 -2.48 15.36 -2.34
C SER A 191 -2.82 14.71 -3.68
N ILE A 192 -1.99 13.76 -4.12
CA ILE A 192 -2.23 12.97 -5.33
C ILE A 192 -2.79 11.62 -4.89
N ASN A 193 -4.05 11.36 -5.23
CA ASN A 193 -4.73 10.11 -4.95
C ASN A 193 -4.63 9.17 -6.16
N ALA A 194 -3.72 8.20 -6.10
CA ALA A 194 -3.38 7.34 -7.24
C ALA A 194 -3.21 5.87 -6.83
N GLY A 195 -3.84 4.96 -7.58
CA GLY A 195 -3.87 3.53 -7.27
C GLY A 195 -2.49 2.84 -7.27
N SER A 196 -1.60 3.26 -8.17
CA SER A 196 -0.26 2.69 -8.30
C SER A 196 0.81 3.78 -8.29
N ASP A 197 2.04 3.36 -7.99
CA ASP A 197 3.20 4.25 -7.91
C ASP A 197 3.54 4.82 -9.30
N ALA A 198 3.40 4.01 -10.36
CA ALA A 198 3.58 4.44 -11.75
C ALA A 198 2.58 5.52 -12.17
N ILE A 199 1.31 5.40 -11.76
CA ILE A 199 0.29 6.40 -12.05
C ILE A 199 0.53 7.68 -11.26
N HIS A 200 0.93 7.56 -9.99
CA HIS A 200 1.37 8.71 -9.19
C HIS A 200 2.49 9.48 -9.89
N ASP A 201 3.55 8.79 -10.32
CA ASP A 201 4.70 9.43 -10.96
C ASP A 201 4.31 10.08 -12.29
N MET A 202 3.40 9.46 -13.05
CA MET A 202 2.88 10.04 -14.28
C MET A 202 2.10 11.33 -14.03
N VAL A 203 1.21 11.34 -13.02
CA VAL A 203 0.45 12.54 -12.64
C VAL A 203 1.39 13.63 -12.14
N LEU A 204 2.33 13.29 -11.25
CA LEU A 204 3.31 14.24 -10.73
C LEU A 204 4.13 14.89 -11.86
N ASN A 205 4.61 14.08 -12.81
CA ASN A 205 5.35 14.57 -13.98
C ASN A 205 4.46 15.42 -14.89
N TYR A 206 3.18 15.04 -15.08
CA TYR A 206 2.26 15.83 -15.88
C TYR A 206 2.04 17.22 -15.26
N LEU A 207 1.82 17.29 -13.95
CA LEU A 207 1.67 18.53 -13.22
C LEU A 207 2.94 19.41 -13.32
N LYS A 208 4.13 18.81 -13.17
CA LYS A 208 5.41 19.52 -13.24
C LYS A 208 5.75 20.03 -14.64
N TYR A 209 5.53 19.24 -15.68
CA TYR A 209 6.04 19.55 -17.03
C TYR A 209 4.98 20.15 -17.95
N VAL A 210 3.74 19.68 -17.87
CA VAL A 210 2.63 20.18 -18.71
C VAL A 210 1.92 21.33 -18.02
N CYS A 211 1.50 21.16 -16.77
CA CYS A 211 0.87 22.24 -16.00
C CYS A 211 1.88 23.24 -15.43
N ARG A 212 3.19 22.92 -15.45
CA ARG A 212 4.29 23.75 -14.96
C ARG A 212 4.18 24.15 -13.49
N TRP A 213 3.62 23.26 -12.65
CA TRP A 213 3.50 23.54 -11.23
C TRP A 213 4.83 23.36 -10.49
N PRO A 214 5.20 24.30 -9.60
CA PRO A 214 6.42 24.21 -8.82
C PRO A 214 6.22 23.25 -7.63
N LEU A 215 6.31 21.94 -7.91
CA LEU A 215 6.05 20.88 -6.93
C LEU A 215 7.34 20.27 -6.39
N SER A 216 7.44 20.16 -5.06
CA SER A 216 8.43 19.35 -4.36
C SER A 216 7.75 18.25 -3.55
N THR A 217 8.43 17.13 -3.34
CA THR A 217 7.86 16.00 -2.59
C THR A 217 8.26 16.13 -1.13
N TYR A 218 7.31 15.96 -0.21
CA TYR A 218 7.65 15.85 1.21
C TYR A 218 8.48 14.58 1.42
N ARG A 219 9.68 14.73 1.99
CA ARG A 219 10.64 13.63 2.16
C ARG A 219 11.07 13.55 3.62
N ILE A 220 11.20 12.33 4.11
CA ILE A 220 11.77 11.99 5.40
C ILE A 220 13.28 12.14 5.25
N SER A 221 13.80 13.27 5.71
CA SER A 221 15.24 13.55 5.73
C SER A 221 15.74 13.58 7.17
N LYS A 222 16.98 13.12 7.41
CA LYS A 222 17.58 13.20 8.74
C LYS A 222 17.69 14.66 9.16
N SER A 223 17.08 15.01 10.29
CA SER A 223 17.38 16.27 10.97
C SER A 223 18.76 16.17 11.65
N ASN A 224 19.47 17.30 11.72
CA ASN A 224 20.77 17.39 12.41
C ASN A 224 20.70 17.06 13.92
N SER A 225 19.50 16.97 14.49
CA SER A 225 19.24 16.72 15.91
C SER A 225 19.21 15.24 16.32
N TYR A 226 19.21 14.29 15.36
CA TYR A 226 19.23 12.87 15.68
C TYR A 226 20.65 12.31 15.63
N THR A 227 21.26 12.14 16.80
CA THR A 227 22.56 11.46 16.91
C THR A 227 22.38 9.95 16.80
N HIS A 228 23.26 9.30 16.03
CA HIS A 228 23.27 7.87 15.71
C HIS A 228 23.47 6.92 16.92
N SER A 229 23.39 7.44 18.15
CA SER A 229 23.56 6.71 19.41
C SER A 229 22.30 5.99 19.88
N GLU A 230 21.23 6.00 19.09
CA GLU A 230 19.96 5.39 19.43
C GLU A 230 19.85 4.03 18.73
N ASN A 231 19.41 3.00 19.44
CA ASN A 231 19.29 1.59 19.01
C ASN A 231 18.20 1.38 17.92
N ALA A 232 18.06 2.31 16.97
CA ALA A 232 17.13 2.23 15.85
C ALA A 232 17.55 3.20 14.74
N SER A 233 17.21 2.85 13.50
CA SER A 233 17.41 3.77 12.37
C SER A 233 16.50 4.99 12.49
N TYR A 234 16.93 6.14 11.96
CA TYR A 234 16.14 7.37 12.00
C TYR A 234 14.74 7.18 11.37
N LYS A 235 14.66 6.47 10.24
CA LYS A 235 13.39 6.20 9.56
C LYS A 235 12.47 5.33 10.42
N THR A 236 13.01 4.31 11.06
CA THR A 236 12.23 3.49 11.99
C THR A 236 11.75 4.32 13.17
N THR A 237 12.64 5.11 13.79
CA THR A 237 12.29 5.96 14.93
C THR A 237 11.20 6.98 14.60
N ILE A 238 11.31 7.66 13.46
CA ILE A 238 10.35 8.70 13.08
C ILE A 238 8.99 8.10 12.69
N LEU A 239 8.95 6.90 12.09
CA LEU A 239 7.70 6.19 11.82
C LEU A 239 7.05 5.67 13.10
N LEU A 240 7.84 5.25 14.10
CA LEU A 240 7.32 4.90 15.43
C LEU A 240 6.76 6.14 16.15
N ASP A 241 7.41 7.30 16.03
CA ASP A 241 6.91 8.59 16.55
C ASP A 241 5.59 8.98 15.90
N LEU A 242 5.48 8.82 14.58
CA LEU A 242 4.22 9.04 13.85
C LEU A 242 3.09 8.21 14.46
N VAL A 243 3.29 6.91 14.67
CA VAL A 243 2.23 6.01 15.14
C VAL A 243 1.90 6.20 16.62
N TYR A 244 2.91 6.17 17.49
CA TYR A 244 2.68 6.08 18.94
C TYR A 244 2.58 7.42 19.67
N ASN A 245 3.06 8.50 19.05
CA ASN A 245 2.93 9.85 19.60
C ASN A 245 1.94 10.66 18.75
N ARG A 246 2.30 10.97 17.50
CA ARG A 246 1.56 11.95 16.69
C ARG A 246 0.11 11.54 16.40
N LEU A 247 -0.10 10.36 15.82
CA LEU A 247 -1.45 9.88 15.51
C LEU A 247 -2.27 9.67 16.79
N LYS A 248 -1.64 9.16 17.85
CA LYS A 248 -2.27 8.97 19.15
C LYS A 248 -2.73 10.29 19.78
N ASP A 249 -1.90 11.33 19.73
CA ASP A 249 -2.21 12.67 20.25
C ASP A 249 -3.34 13.33 19.43
N GLN A 250 -3.53 12.93 18.16
CA GLN A 250 -4.69 13.31 17.33
C GLN A 250 -5.93 12.43 17.53
N GLY A 251 -5.92 11.51 18.51
CA GLY A 251 -7.05 10.65 18.84
C GLY A 251 -7.22 9.43 17.94
N ILE A 252 -6.24 9.12 17.08
CA ILE A 252 -6.19 7.90 16.28
C ILE A 252 -5.44 6.85 17.09
N ASP A 253 -6.17 5.93 17.73
CA ASP A 253 -5.56 4.79 18.41
C ASP A 253 -5.20 3.73 17.37
N ALA A 254 -3.90 3.43 17.24
CA ALA A 254 -3.38 2.57 16.18
C ALA A 254 -2.37 1.56 16.72
N ARG A 255 -2.43 0.35 16.17
CA ARG A 255 -1.47 -0.72 16.46
C ARG A 255 -0.99 -1.38 15.19
N PHE A 256 0.28 -1.77 15.17
CA PHE A 256 0.86 -2.53 14.08
C PHE A 256 0.20 -3.90 13.93
N GLU A 257 -0.30 -4.18 12.74
CA GLU A 257 -0.80 -5.48 12.29
C GLU A 257 0.26 -6.18 11.41
N GLU A 258 0.97 -5.41 10.59
CA GLU A 258 2.07 -5.86 9.73
C GLU A 258 3.23 -4.85 9.79
N ILE A 259 4.48 -5.32 9.81
CA ILE A 259 5.68 -4.50 9.60
C ILE A 259 6.59 -5.22 8.61
N LYS A 260 7.08 -4.49 7.61
CA LYS A 260 8.08 -4.96 6.65
C LYS A 260 9.38 -4.18 6.82
N PHE A 261 10.45 -4.90 7.13
CA PHE A 261 11.80 -4.37 7.29
C PHE A 261 12.65 -4.61 6.05
N LYS A 262 13.52 -3.67 5.71
CA LYS A 262 14.61 -3.88 4.75
C LYS A 262 15.81 -4.46 5.48
N VAL A 263 16.18 -5.70 5.16
CA VAL A 263 17.26 -6.44 5.84
C VAL A 263 18.54 -6.53 5.01
N GLY A 264 18.42 -6.53 3.68
CA GLY A 264 19.52 -6.67 2.74
C GLY A 264 19.49 -5.64 1.59
N SER A 265 20.52 -5.72 0.77
CA SER A 265 20.70 -5.01 -0.48
C SER A 265 20.02 -5.73 -1.65
N GLU A 266 19.96 -5.10 -2.84
CA GLU A 266 19.37 -5.72 -4.02
C GLU A 266 20.07 -7.01 -4.50
N LYS A 267 21.30 -7.25 -4.02
CA LYS A 267 22.11 -8.41 -4.39
C LYS A 267 22.00 -9.56 -3.38
N ASP A 268 21.40 -9.33 -2.22
CA ASP A 268 21.26 -10.35 -1.18
C ASP A 268 20.06 -11.24 -1.47
N ASP A 269 20.17 -12.52 -1.08
CA ASP A 269 19.11 -13.52 -1.26
C ASP A 269 17.84 -13.15 -0.47
N VAL A 270 18.02 -12.55 0.71
CA VAL A 270 16.93 -12.02 1.54
C VAL A 270 17.02 -10.50 1.60
N LYS A 271 16.10 -9.82 0.92
CA LYS A 271 16.05 -8.36 0.82
C LYS A 271 15.22 -7.73 1.92
N ASP A 272 14.06 -8.34 2.17
CA ASP A 272 13.06 -7.81 3.08
C ASP A 272 12.49 -8.92 3.97
N VAL A 273 12.03 -8.56 5.17
CA VAL A 273 11.31 -9.46 6.08
C VAL A 273 9.99 -8.81 6.47
N THR A 274 8.89 -9.53 6.26
CA THR A 274 7.55 -9.11 6.66
C THR A 274 7.11 -9.90 7.88
N MET A 275 6.62 -9.21 8.90
CA MET A 275 6.08 -9.77 10.12
C MET A 275 4.63 -9.36 10.30
N ASN A 276 3.80 -10.31 10.73
CA ASN A 276 2.37 -10.12 10.98
C ASN A 276 2.01 -10.51 12.43
N GLY A 277 1.12 -9.77 13.08
CA GLY A 277 0.67 -10.11 14.44
C GLY A 277 -0.05 -8.98 15.17
N ASN A 278 -0.64 -9.30 16.32
CA ASN A 278 -1.42 -8.33 17.12
C ASN A 278 -0.58 -7.47 18.08
N GLN A 279 0.70 -7.79 18.25
CA GLN A 279 1.64 -7.07 19.13
C GLN A 279 3.07 -7.11 18.56
N LEU A 280 3.26 -6.56 17.36
CA LEU A 280 4.55 -6.69 16.68
C LEU A 280 5.71 -6.08 17.47
N LEU A 281 5.52 -4.96 18.17
CA LEU A 281 6.58 -4.34 18.97
C LEU A 281 6.93 -5.08 20.28
N THR A 282 6.21 -6.16 20.62
CA THR A 282 6.61 -7.04 21.73
C THR A 282 7.25 -8.33 21.25
N SER A 283 7.25 -8.59 19.94
CA SER A 283 7.91 -9.76 19.35
C SER A 283 9.43 -9.59 19.34
N TYR A 284 10.17 -10.61 19.77
CA TYR A 284 11.64 -10.60 19.77
C TYR A 284 12.23 -10.26 18.41
N LEU A 285 11.68 -10.82 17.34
CA LEU A 285 12.20 -10.63 15.99
C LEU A 285 12.02 -9.19 15.50
N ALA A 286 10.89 -8.55 15.81
CA ALA A 286 10.69 -7.14 15.47
C ALA A 286 11.56 -6.24 16.35
N CYS A 287 11.71 -6.58 17.63
CA CYS A 287 12.61 -5.86 18.52
C CYS A 287 14.06 -5.95 18.06
N GLU A 288 14.49 -7.12 17.57
CA GLU A 288 15.80 -7.35 16.96
C GLU A 288 16.01 -6.48 15.72
N TYR A 289 15.09 -6.51 14.74
CA TYR A 289 15.25 -5.69 13.54
C TYR A 289 15.28 -4.19 13.83
N ILE A 290 14.45 -3.72 14.76
CA ILE A 290 14.48 -2.32 15.20
C ILE A 290 15.83 -2.02 15.86
N THR A 291 16.26 -2.87 16.80
CA THR A 291 17.52 -2.70 17.55
C THR A 291 18.76 -2.69 16.65
N LEU A 292 18.78 -3.54 15.62
CA LEU A 292 19.84 -3.62 14.62
C LEU A 292 19.79 -2.48 13.58
N GLY A 293 18.91 -1.49 13.77
CA GLY A 293 18.80 -0.32 12.90
C GLY A 293 18.31 -0.65 11.50
N LYS A 294 17.47 -1.69 11.34
CA LYS A 294 16.82 -1.97 10.05
C LYS A 294 15.69 -0.97 9.81
N ASP A 295 15.58 -0.51 8.56
CA ASP A 295 14.55 0.44 8.16
C ASP A 295 13.21 -0.28 7.98
N ILE A 296 12.15 0.25 8.60
CA ILE A 296 10.78 -0.06 8.21
C ILE A 296 10.50 0.57 6.85
N ILE A 297 10.13 -0.24 5.87
CA ILE A 297 9.81 0.21 4.50
C ILE A 297 8.31 0.16 4.19
N GLN A 298 7.56 -0.65 4.92
CA GLN A 298 6.10 -0.72 4.83
C GLN A 298 5.53 -1.21 6.16
N PHE A 299 4.34 -0.76 6.50
CA PHE A 299 3.60 -1.29 7.65
C PHE A 299 2.10 -1.12 7.47
N LYS A 300 1.33 -1.97 8.13
CA LYS A 300 -0.14 -1.89 8.22
C LYS A 300 -0.53 -1.68 9.68
N LEU A 301 -1.43 -0.73 9.90
CA LEU A 301 -2.03 -0.45 11.20
C LEU A 301 -3.48 -0.89 11.21
N LYS A 302 -3.89 -1.49 12.32
CA LYS A 302 -5.30 -1.51 12.72
C LYS A 302 -5.54 -0.29 13.59
N ALA A 303 -6.48 0.56 13.21
CA ALA A 303 -6.70 1.85 13.84
C ALA A 303 -8.17 2.09 14.18
N SER A 304 -8.42 2.99 15.13
CA SER A 304 -9.74 3.49 15.46
C SER A 304 -9.74 5.00 15.67
N PHE A 305 -10.81 5.65 15.24
CA PHE A 305 -11.03 7.10 15.41
C PHE A 305 -12.51 7.37 15.63
N ASN A 306 -12.86 8.07 16.71
CA ASN A 306 -14.25 8.37 17.10
C ASN A 306 -15.17 7.12 17.06
N GLY A 307 -14.71 6.01 17.62
CA GLY A 307 -15.46 4.74 17.68
C GLY A 307 -15.51 3.94 16.36
N ASN A 308 -14.97 4.46 15.26
CA ASN A 308 -14.95 3.76 13.98
C ASN A 308 -13.60 3.06 13.78
N SER A 309 -13.64 1.76 13.45
CA SER A 309 -12.45 0.97 13.13
C SER A 309 -12.15 1.01 11.63
N PHE A 310 -10.86 1.05 11.29
CA PHE A 310 -10.35 0.99 9.92
C PHE A 310 -8.92 0.43 9.93
N ALA A 311 -8.36 0.22 8.75
CA ALA A 311 -6.94 -0.10 8.62
C ALA A 311 -6.23 0.94 7.75
N VAL A 312 -4.95 1.17 8.04
CA VAL A 312 -4.11 2.08 7.27
C VAL A 312 -2.83 1.38 6.89
N GLN A 313 -2.50 1.39 5.61
CA GLN A 313 -1.24 0.91 5.10
C GLN A 313 -0.34 2.09 4.75
N PHE A 314 0.91 2.00 5.20
CA PHE A 314 1.96 2.95 4.91
C PHE A 314 3.06 2.25 4.12
N SER A 315 3.61 2.92 3.12
CA SER A 315 4.73 2.37 2.36
C SER A 315 5.68 3.50 1.97
N LEU A 316 6.97 3.33 2.27
CA LEU A 316 8.01 4.21 1.80
C LEU A 316 8.27 3.97 0.30
N LYS A 317 8.43 5.05 -0.44
CA LYS A 317 8.55 5.10 -1.88
C LYS A 317 9.73 5.96 -2.31
N GLY A 318 10.04 5.91 -3.60
CA GLY A 318 11.22 6.53 -4.17
C GLY A 318 12.45 5.64 -4.08
N LYS A 319 13.49 6.01 -4.83
CA LYS A 319 14.77 5.31 -4.88
C LYS A 319 15.39 5.17 -3.48
N ASP A 320 15.27 6.22 -2.68
CA ASP A 320 15.82 6.28 -1.33
C ASP A 320 14.84 5.82 -0.25
N LEU A 321 13.63 5.36 -0.62
CA LEU A 321 12.55 4.96 0.29
C LEU A 321 12.32 6.03 1.36
N ASP A 322 11.98 7.24 0.94
CA ASP A 322 12.02 8.44 1.76
C ASP A 322 10.74 9.29 1.69
N TYR A 323 9.73 8.92 0.91
CA TYR A 323 8.41 9.55 1.00
C TYR A 323 7.30 8.52 1.19
N LEU A 324 6.21 8.91 1.84
CA LEU A 324 5.13 8.00 2.22
C LEU A 324 4.00 7.97 1.17
N LYS A 325 3.59 6.73 0.85
CA LYS A 325 2.26 6.41 0.35
C LYS A 325 1.41 5.97 1.53
N ILE A 326 0.24 6.59 1.68
CA ILE A 326 -0.73 6.27 2.75
C ILE A 326 -1.98 5.70 2.09
N VAL A 327 -2.50 4.57 2.57
CA VAL A 327 -3.71 3.94 2.03
C VAL A 327 -4.67 3.59 3.16
N ILE A 328 -5.84 4.21 3.20
CA ILE A 328 -6.90 3.86 4.17
C ILE A 328 -7.82 2.81 3.55
N VAL A 329 -8.00 1.69 4.27
CA VAL A 329 -8.80 0.52 3.86
C VAL A 329 -9.73 0.07 5.00
N ASP A 330 -10.54 -0.96 4.72
CA ASP A 330 -11.45 -1.61 5.68
C ASP A 330 -12.52 -0.68 6.30
N THR A 331 -12.91 0.37 5.56
CA THR A 331 -14.08 1.20 5.86
C THR A 331 -14.79 1.63 4.57
N THR A 332 -16.11 1.76 4.63
CA THR A 332 -16.97 2.27 3.54
C THR A 332 -17.35 3.74 3.75
N ASN A 333 -17.01 4.33 4.91
CA ASN A 333 -17.33 5.72 5.22
C ASN A 333 -16.29 6.66 4.57
N GLU A 334 -16.64 7.27 3.44
CA GLU A 334 -15.76 8.18 2.70
C GLU A 334 -15.45 9.47 3.46
N GLN A 335 -16.39 10.00 4.25
CA GLN A 335 -16.12 11.19 5.08
C GLN A 335 -15.05 10.89 6.14
N LEU A 336 -15.15 9.73 6.80
CA LEU A 336 -14.14 9.25 7.74
C LEU A 336 -12.77 9.08 7.05
N LYS A 337 -12.73 8.44 5.87
CA LYS A 337 -11.47 8.26 5.13
C LYS A 337 -10.80 9.59 4.83
N ASN A 338 -11.54 10.55 4.29
CA ASN A 338 -10.98 11.86 3.94
C ASN A 338 -10.49 12.58 5.20
N ARG A 339 -11.28 12.58 6.27
CA ARG A 339 -10.91 13.25 7.52
C ARG A 339 -9.67 12.65 8.17
N VAL A 340 -9.58 11.32 8.23
CA VAL A 340 -8.41 10.62 8.78
C VAL A 340 -7.19 10.83 7.87
N MET A 341 -7.38 10.83 6.55
CA MET A 341 -6.29 11.09 5.61
C MET A 341 -5.70 12.49 5.82
N GLU A 342 -6.54 13.52 5.98
CA GLU A 342 -6.09 14.88 6.30
C GLU A 342 -5.21 14.90 7.56
N ILE A 343 -5.68 14.31 8.66
CA ILE A 343 -4.93 14.24 9.92
C ILE A 343 -3.58 13.54 9.73
N ILE A 344 -3.56 12.39 9.06
CA ILE A 344 -2.32 11.64 8.82
C ILE A 344 -1.37 12.44 7.93
N GLN A 345 -1.87 13.10 6.89
CA GLN A 345 -1.05 13.92 5.99
C GLN A 345 -0.47 15.15 6.69
N GLU A 346 -1.25 15.82 7.57
CA GLU A 346 -0.77 16.93 8.39
C GLU A 346 0.36 16.49 9.33
N GLU A 347 0.20 15.37 10.02
CA GLU A 347 1.26 14.83 10.89
C GLU A 347 2.48 14.34 10.09
N TYR A 348 2.27 13.78 8.89
CA TYR A 348 3.35 13.43 7.99
C TYR A 348 4.15 14.65 7.53
N ILE A 349 3.49 15.77 7.21
CA ILE A 349 4.16 17.02 6.84
C ILE A 349 5.00 17.53 8.00
N LYS A 350 4.43 17.61 9.22
CA LYS A 350 5.18 18.00 10.41
C LYS A 350 6.38 17.08 10.65
N MET A 351 6.20 15.78 10.44
CA MET A 351 7.26 14.78 10.54
C MET A 351 8.40 15.07 9.55
N CYS A 352 8.09 15.41 8.30
CA CYS A 352 9.10 15.76 7.29
C CYS A 352 9.82 17.08 7.58
N GLU A 353 9.12 18.10 8.08
CA GLU A 353 9.68 19.45 8.29
C GLU A 353 10.41 19.59 9.63
N GLN A 354 9.92 18.92 10.68
CA GLN A 354 10.37 19.12 12.06
C GLN A 354 11.11 17.89 12.62
N GLY A 355 10.99 16.73 11.98
CA GLY A 355 11.54 15.47 12.47
C GLY A 355 10.68 14.84 13.57
N ILE A 356 11.33 14.28 14.58
CA ILE A 356 10.68 13.58 15.71
C ILE A 356 9.93 14.59 16.57
N GLY A 357 8.64 14.35 16.82
CA GLY A 357 7.76 15.24 17.57
C GLY A 357 8.00 15.20 19.08
N ASP A 358 8.08 14.00 19.67
CA ASP A 358 8.36 13.82 21.10
C ASP A 358 9.56 12.88 21.30
N LEU A 359 10.74 13.49 21.41
CA LEU A 359 12.00 12.78 21.59
C LEU A 359 12.06 11.99 22.91
N LEU A 360 11.37 12.43 23.96
CA LEU A 360 11.42 11.75 25.26
C LEU A 360 10.53 10.51 25.27
N ARG A 361 9.30 10.61 24.74
CA ARG A 361 8.41 9.45 24.61
C ARG A 361 9.00 8.41 23.67
N ILE A 362 9.57 8.83 22.54
CA ILE A 362 10.14 7.89 21.58
C ILE A 362 11.36 7.18 22.17
N LYS A 363 12.24 7.87 22.90
CA LYS A 363 13.38 7.26 23.61
C LYS A 363 12.93 6.20 24.61
N LYS A 364 11.86 6.47 25.37
CA LYS A 364 11.28 5.47 26.29
C LYS A 364 10.78 4.24 25.55
N LEU A 365 10.11 4.42 24.41
CA LEU A 365 9.65 3.31 23.58
C LEU A 365 10.84 2.49 23.03
N LEU A 366 11.84 3.14 22.45
CA LEU A 366 13.03 2.48 21.92
C LEU A 366 13.82 1.74 23.00
N ASN A 367 13.94 2.31 24.20
CA ASN A 367 14.57 1.63 25.34
C ASN A 367 13.79 0.37 25.74
N SER A 368 12.45 0.43 25.78
CA SER A 368 11.64 -0.75 26.07
C SER A 368 11.81 -1.86 25.01
N ILE A 369 11.92 -1.48 23.73
CA ILE A 369 12.20 -2.42 22.64
C ILE A 369 13.59 -3.05 22.80
N TYR A 370 14.60 -2.23 23.11
CA TYR A 370 15.97 -2.69 23.34
C TYR A 370 16.05 -3.65 24.54
N GLU A 371 15.43 -3.32 25.66
CA GLU A 371 15.41 -4.18 26.86
C GLU A 371 14.77 -5.53 26.58
N ARG A 372 13.70 -5.57 25.78
CA ARG A 372 13.06 -6.84 25.35
C ARG A 372 13.99 -7.66 24.47
N PHE A 373 14.70 -7.02 23.54
CA PHE A 373 15.70 -7.68 22.71
C PHE A 373 16.88 -8.20 23.56
N ALA A 374 17.41 -7.39 24.46
CA ALA A 374 18.54 -7.75 25.33
C ALA A 374 18.22 -8.92 26.27
N LYS A 375 16.95 -9.06 26.68
CA LYS A 375 16.46 -10.16 27.52
C LYS A 375 16.00 -11.38 26.74
N LYS A 376 16.16 -11.42 25.41
CA LYS A 376 15.66 -12.53 24.57
C LYS A 376 16.16 -13.88 25.10
N ASP A 377 17.46 -13.98 25.35
CA ASP A 377 18.09 -15.24 25.75
C ASP A 377 17.66 -15.65 27.16
N GLN A 378 17.53 -14.69 28.09
CA GLN A 378 17.07 -14.97 29.46
C GLN A 378 15.65 -15.56 29.47
N VAL A 379 14.72 -14.99 28.71
CA VAL A 379 13.33 -15.48 28.72
C VAL A 379 13.20 -16.81 27.98
N TYR A 380 13.93 -17.02 26.87
CA TYR A 380 13.97 -18.33 26.21
C TYR A 380 14.52 -19.40 27.15
N THR A 381 15.61 -19.08 27.86
CA THR A 381 16.17 -19.92 28.91
C THR A 381 15.14 -20.22 30.00
N GLU A 382 14.47 -19.21 30.57
CA GLU A 382 13.45 -19.40 31.62
C GLU A 382 12.26 -20.25 31.14
N VAL A 383 11.82 -20.12 29.89
CA VAL A 383 10.73 -20.93 29.32
C VAL A 383 11.15 -22.38 29.10
N ILE A 384 12.37 -22.61 28.60
CA ILE A 384 12.93 -23.95 28.44
C ILE A 384 13.06 -24.61 29.82
N GLU A 385 13.67 -23.91 30.79
CA GLU A 385 13.84 -24.38 32.17
C GLU A 385 12.49 -24.75 32.80
N ASN A 386 11.51 -23.85 32.77
CA ASN A 386 10.19 -24.11 33.35
C ASN A 386 9.46 -25.28 32.66
N SER A 387 9.54 -25.38 31.33
CA SER A 387 8.89 -26.46 30.58
C SER A 387 9.51 -27.82 30.89
N VAL A 388 10.84 -27.87 31.02
CA VAL A 388 11.57 -29.08 31.44
C VAL A 388 11.21 -29.45 32.87
N ILE A 389 11.18 -28.50 33.81
CA ILE A 389 10.79 -28.75 35.21
C ILE A 389 9.37 -29.31 35.28
N ILE A 390 8.40 -28.71 34.57
CA ILE A 390 7.01 -29.20 34.53
C ILE A 390 6.94 -30.62 33.98
N THR A 391 7.75 -30.94 32.97
CA THR A 391 7.81 -32.28 32.38
C THR A 391 8.35 -33.29 33.39
N ILE A 392 9.47 -32.97 34.07
CA ILE A 392 10.06 -33.78 35.15
C ILE A 392 9.04 -34.01 36.26
N GLU A 393 8.36 -32.96 36.74
CA GLU A 393 7.35 -33.07 37.79
C GLU A 393 6.15 -33.93 37.37
N SER A 394 5.74 -33.85 36.10
CA SER A 394 4.64 -34.64 35.56
C SER A 394 4.99 -36.12 35.48
N VAL A 395 6.22 -36.44 35.06
CA VAL A 395 6.74 -37.82 35.05
C VAL A 395 6.88 -38.34 36.48
N ALA A 396 7.43 -37.54 37.40
CA ALA A 396 7.59 -37.92 38.80
C ALA A 396 6.25 -38.28 39.48
N LYS A 397 5.17 -37.56 39.15
CA LYS A 397 3.80 -37.87 39.64
C LYS A 397 3.26 -39.22 39.14
N LEU A 398 3.78 -39.73 38.03
CA LEU A 398 3.36 -41.00 37.45
C LEU A 398 4.16 -42.20 37.96
N LEU A 399 5.32 -42.00 38.60
CA LEU A 399 6.20 -43.08 39.08
C LEU A 399 5.45 -44.10 39.96
N ASN A 400 4.60 -43.63 40.87
CA ASN A 400 3.83 -44.51 41.77
C ASN A 400 2.78 -45.39 41.06
N LYS A 401 2.57 -45.20 39.76
CA LYS A 401 1.64 -45.98 38.93
C LYS A 401 2.35 -46.88 37.93
N LEU A 402 3.68 -46.81 37.87
CA LEU A 402 4.51 -47.60 36.96
C LEU A 402 5.04 -48.83 37.69
N ASP A 403 5.23 -49.92 36.94
CA ASP A 403 5.89 -51.12 37.44
C ASP A 403 7.40 -50.85 37.56
N ASN A 404 7.95 -51.03 38.76
CA ASN A 404 9.36 -50.79 39.06
C ASN A 404 10.25 -52.00 38.76
N GLU A 405 9.68 -53.11 38.29
CA GLU A 405 10.42 -54.26 37.80
C GLU A 405 10.51 -54.29 36.25
N ASP A 406 9.73 -53.45 35.57
CA ASP A 406 9.75 -53.33 34.11
C ASP A 406 11.02 -52.60 33.62
N GLN A 407 11.83 -53.34 32.86
CA GLN A 407 13.11 -52.87 32.35
C GLN A 407 12.96 -51.81 31.24
N GLU A 408 11.90 -51.90 30.42
CA GLU A 408 11.64 -50.95 29.34
C GLU A 408 11.22 -49.59 29.94
N ILE A 409 10.42 -49.62 31.01
CA ILE A 409 10.06 -48.41 31.78
C ILE A 409 11.31 -47.73 32.35
N LYS A 410 12.25 -48.50 32.93
CA LYS A 410 13.50 -47.95 33.48
C LYS A 410 14.37 -47.29 32.41
N GLU A 411 14.51 -47.92 31.24
CA GLU A 411 15.29 -47.36 30.13
C GLU A 411 14.68 -46.06 29.58
N VAL A 412 13.35 -45.99 29.49
CA VAL A 412 12.63 -44.77 29.10
C VAL A 412 12.82 -43.66 30.14
N LEU A 413 12.70 -43.96 31.44
CA LEU A 413 12.91 -42.98 32.51
C LEU A 413 14.36 -42.46 32.54
N GLN A 414 15.35 -43.33 32.37
CA GLN A 414 16.75 -42.91 32.25
C GLN A 414 17.00 -42.02 31.03
N SER A 415 16.36 -42.32 29.89
CA SER A 415 16.44 -41.49 28.69
C SER A 415 15.82 -40.10 28.91
N ILE A 416 14.67 -40.05 29.58
CA ILE A 416 14.01 -38.79 29.97
C ILE A 416 14.91 -37.98 30.92
N VAL A 417 15.52 -38.61 31.93
CA VAL A 417 16.43 -37.94 32.86
C VAL A 417 17.63 -37.36 32.10
N SER A 418 18.31 -38.18 31.29
CA SER A 418 19.50 -37.77 30.54
C SER A 418 19.22 -36.61 29.57
N ALA A 419 18.11 -36.69 28.83
CA ALA A 419 17.71 -35.63 27.90
C ALA A 419 17.39 -34.32 28.63
N ASN A 420 16.62 -34.38 29.72
CA ASN A 420 16.24 -33.19 30.47
C ASN A 420 17.40 -32.56 31.26
N GLU A 421 18.32 -33.37 31.80
CA GLU A 421 19.56 -32.88 32.40
C GLU A 421 20.44 -32.18 31.38
N THR A 422 20.59 -32.76 30.18
CA THR A 422 21.36 -32.14 29.10
C THR A 422 20.75 -30.78 28.72
N ILE A 423 19.43 -30.69 28.62
CA ILE A 423 18.74 -29.43 28.30
C ILE A 423 18.93 -28.40 29.42
N LEU A 424 18.71 -28.75 30.68
CA LEU A 424 18.91 -27.84 31.82
C LEU A 424 20.37 -27.38 31.98
N HIS A 425 21.33 -28.28 31.76
CA HIS A 425 22.74 -27.91 31.76
C HIS A 425 23.08 -26.97 30.61
N SER A 426 22.46 -27.16 29.44
CA SER A 426 22.68 -26.30 28.27
C SER A 426 22.12 -24.88 28.47
N THR A 427 21.10 -24.71 29.32
CA THR A 427 20.58 -23.38 29.70
C THR A 427 21.35 -22.73 30.84
N GLY A 428 22.24 -23.47 31.52
CA GLY A 428 23.00 -22.98 32.67
C GLY A 428 22.26 -23.08 34.01
N TYR A 429 21.19 -23.86 34.09
CA TYR A 429 20.43 -24.09 35.33
C TYR A 429 21.28 -24.80 36.39
N LYS A 430 21.30 -24.28 37.62
CA LYS A 430 22.17 -24.79 38.72
C LYS A 430 21.41 -25.26 39.97
N ALA A 431 20.10 -25.09 40.02
CA ALA A 431 19.32 -25.48 41.18
C ALA A 431 19.01 -26.98 41.17
N GLU A 432 18.88 -27.57 42.35
CA GLU A 432 18.57 -28.99 42.51
C GLU A 432 17.07 -29.24 42.26
N ILE A 433 16.74 -30.21 41.40
CA ILE A 433 15.35 -30.60 41.12
C ILE A 433 15.03 -31.90 41.85
N LYS A 434 14.33 -31.81 42.99
CA LYS A 434 13.98 -32.97 43.82
C LYS A 434 13.27 -34.08 43.04
N SER A 435 12.31 -33.72 42.19
CA SER A 435 11.57 -34.68 41.35
C SER A 435 12.44 -35.43 40.34
N LEU A 436 13.55 -34.83 39.88
CA LEU A 436 14.52 -35.51 39.02
C LEU A 436 15.29 -36.58 39.80
N SER A 437 15.66 -36.28 41.04
CA SER A 437 16.28 -37.23 41.96
C SER A 437 15.34 -38.39 42.32
N ASP A 438 14.02 -38.14 42.37
CA ASP A 438 13.02 -39.18 42.60
C ASP A 438 12.91 -40.12 41.39
N ILE A 439 12.96 -39.60 40.14
CA ILE A 439 12.99 -40.42 38.93
C ILE A 439 14.28 -41.25 38.84
N LYS A 440 15.44 -40.69 39.25
CA LYS A 440 16.73 -41.42 39.26
C LYS A 440 16.78 -42.59 40.24
N LYS A 441 15.91 -42.59 41.26
CA LYS A 441 15.85 -43.62 42.31
C LYS A 441 14.81 -44.71 42.03
N PHE A 442 13.89 -44.46 41.10
CA PHE A 442 12.96 -45.45 40.58
C PHE A 442 13.71 -46.47 39.70
#